data_AF-A0A2V4ABY3-F1
#
_entry.id   AF-A0A2V4ABY3-F1
#
_cell.length_a   1.000
_cell.length_b   1.000
_cell.length_c   1.000
_cell.angle_alpha   90.00
_cell.angle_beta   90.00
_cell.angle_gamma   90.00
#
_symmetry.space_group_name_H-M   'P 1'
#
loop_
_entity.id
_entity.type
_entity.pdbx_description
1 polymer ?
#
loop_
_entity_poly.entity_id
_entity_poly.type
_entity_poly.pdbx_seq_one_letter_code
_entity_poly.pdbx_strand_id
1 'polypeptide(L)'
;MTARSRQTFKLAYALGQHFGVRVDITYDGPRSRDGRSGGWIVQWVDGPAVDTMRAEIQHRAAAYPAIDLAQLRYSRGYSDHAEAAALLAWLPQHPDYLPHVDSTFLASRAHAATDFPERLDETVQRRARALLNLGHGNLSLAVIQELGQHCWRGWDHVTTWLDELAAVADENAGDNVIDLTSRRRSRSH
;
A
#
# COMPACT_ATOMS: atom_id res chain seq x y z
N MET A 1 24.00 -24.88 -2.78
CA MET A 1 22.60 -24.41 -2.89
C MET A 1 21.66 -25.59 -2.67
N THR A 2 20.75 -25.53 -1.68
CA THR A 2 19.91 -26.69 -1.29
C THR A 2 18.70 -26.88 -2.22
N ALA A 3 18.05 -28.04 -2.17
CA ALA A 3 16.76 -28.27 -2.85
C ALA A 3 15.70 -27.24 -2.40
N ARG A 4 15.68 -26.92 -1.10
CA ARG A 4 14.82 -25.89 -0.52
C ARG A 4 15.07 -24.52 -1.14
N SER A 5 16.33 -24.06 -1.21
CA SER A 5 16.68 -22.76 -1.82
C SER A 5 16.27 -22.68 -3.30
N ARG A 6 16.38 -23.77 -4.06
CA ARG A 6 15.92 -23.82 -5.46
C ARG A 6 14.40 -23.71 -5.57
N GLN A 7 13.68 -24.43 -4.73
CA GLN A 7 12.23 -24.40 -4.75
C GLN A 7 11.67 -23.07 -4.26
N THR A 8 12.28 -22.42 -3.26
CA THR A 8 11.85 -21.07 -2.82
C THR A 8 12.01 -20.04 -3.92
N PHE A 9 13.11 -20.04 -4.67
CA PHE A 9 13.27 -19.14 -5.82
C PHE A 9 12.21 -19.37 -6.90
N LYS A 10 11.93 -20.64 -7.23
CA LYS A 10 10.86 -20.98 -8.19
C LYS A 10 9.47 -20.59 -7.70
N LEU A 11 9.19 -20.76 -6.41
CA LEU A 11 7.94 -20.34 -5.80
C LEU A 11 7.79 -18.81 -5.86
N ALA A 12 8.82 -18.07 -5.46
CA ALA A 12 8.84 -16.61 -5.52
C ALA A 12 8.54 -16.09 -6.93
N TYR A 13 9.21 -16.65 -7.94
CA TYR A 13 8.96 -16.31 -9.34
C TYR A 13 7.53 -16.63 -9.77
N ALA A 14 7.00 -17.81 -9.42
CA ALA A 14 5.64 -18.21 -9.77
C ALA A 14 4.57 -17.31 -9.12
N LEU A 15 4.76 -16.94 -7.85
CA LEU A 15 3.88 -16.00 -7.14
C LEU A 15 3.93 -14.61 -7.78
N GLY A 16 5.12 -14.13 -8.13
CA GLY A 16 5.27 -12.84 -8.76
C GLY A 16 4.63 -12.76 -10.14
N GLN A 17 4.73 -13.84 -10.93
CA GLN A 17 4.01 -13.97 -12.21
C GLN A 17 2.49 -14.03 -12.01
N HIS A 18 2.02 -14.79 -11.02
CA HIS A 18 0.60 -14.96 -10.76
C HIS A 18 -0.08 -13.65 -10.33
N PHE A 19 0.53 -12.93 -9.38
CA PHE A 19 -0.04 -11.71 -8.83
C PHE A 19 0.37 -10.44 -9.57
N GLY A 20 1.38 -10.50 -10.43
CA GLY A 20 1.92 -9.32 -11.12
C GLY A 20 2.61 -8.34 -10.18
N VAL A 21 3.22 -8.84 -9.09
CA VAL A 21 4.02 -8.05 -8.14
C VAL A 21 5.37 -8.72 -7.91
N ARG A 22 6.37 -7.97 -7.46
CA ARG A 22 7.65 -8.56 -7.08
C ARG A 22 7.49 -9.31 -5.75
N VAL A 23 7.85 -10.58 -5.75
CA VAL A 23 7.89 -11.42 -4.55
C VAL A 23 9.32 -11.93 -4.34
N ASP A 24 9.86 -11.68 -3.15
CA ASP A 24 11.17 -12.17 -2.72
C ASP A 24 10.97 -13.19 -1.58
N ILE A 25 11.71 -14.30 -1.60
CA ILE A 25 11.71 -15.28 -0.51
C ILE A 25 13.15 -15.44 0.00
N THR A 26 13.41 -14.95 1.22
CA THR A 26 14.74 -14.88 1.81
C THR A 26 14.85 -15.71 3.08
N TYR A 27 16.06 -16.11 3.45
CA TYR A 27 16.34 -16.84 4.68
C TYR A 27 17.01 -15.90 5.69
N ASP A 28 16.31 -15.63 6.80
CA ASP A 28 16.68 -14.68 7.86
C ASP A 28 17.49 -15.36 9.00
N GLY A 29 18.18 -16.47 8.69
CA GLY A 29 18.93 -17.24 9.68
C GLY A 29 18.08 -18.24 10.47
N PRO A 30 18.65 -18.90 11.49
CA PRO A 30 17.94 -19.90 12.28
C PRO A 30 16.79 -19.27 13.07
N ARG A 31 15.71 -20.03 13.24
CA ARG A 31 14.52 -19.55 13.95
C ARG A 31 14.85 -19.26 15.41
N SER A 32 14.43 -18.09 15.90
CA SER A 32 14.58 -17.71 17.29
C SER A 32 13.73 -18.60 18.20
N ARG A 33 14.08 -18.65 19.50
CA ARG A 33 13.41 -19.49 20.50
C ARG A 33 11.94 -19.10 20.72
N ASP A 34 11.60 -17.83 20.50
CA ASP A 34 10.24 -17.29 20.55
C ASP A 34 9.51 -17.37 19.19
N GLY A 35 10.18 -17.88 18.15
CA GLY A 35 9.64 -18.05 16.82
C GLY A 35 9.38 -16.76 16.04
N ARG A 36 9.75 -15.59 16.59
CA ARG A 36 9.47 -14.26 16.02
C ARG A 36 10.45 -13.83 14.94
N SER A 37 11.68 -14.33 14.96
CA SER A 37 12.74 -14.01 13.97
C SER A 37 13.38 -15.28 13.40
N GLY A 38 14.12 -15.12 12.30
CA GLY A 38 14.69 -16.22 11.54
C GLY A 38 13.68 -16.98 10.68
N GLY A 39 14.17 -18.01 10.01
CA GLY A 39 13.41 -18.84 9.07
C GLY A 39 13.32 -18.22 7.67
N TRP A 40 12.43 -18.78 6.85
CA TRP A 40 12.14 -18.28 5.51
C TRP A 40 11.03 -17.23 5.58
N ILE A 41 11.24 -16.09 4.95
CA ILE A 41 10.27 -15.00 4.88
C ILE A 41 9.90 -14.71 3.43
N VAL A 42 8.60 -14.63 3.16
CA VAL A 42 8.00 -14.21 1.89
C VAL A 42 7.71 -12.73 2.00
N GLN A 43 8.28 -11.93 1.10
CA GLN A 43 8.22 -10.47 1.11
C GLN A 43 7.72 -9.94 -0.22
N TRP A 44 6.84 -8.96 -0.17
CA TRP A 44 6.34 -8.21 -1.33
C TRP A 44 5.86 -6.82 -0.88
N VAL A 45 5.59 -5.94 -1.83
CA VAL A 45 5.06 -4.59 -1.58
C VAL A 45 3.70 -4.48 -2.25
N ASP A 46 2.73 -3.88 -1.56
CA ASP A 46 1.34 -3.73 -2.03
C ASP A 46 0.72 -5.08 -2.45
N GLY A 47 -0.09 -5.14 -3.50
CA GLY A 47 -0.53 -6.41 -4.09
C GLY A 47 -1.49 -7.20 -3.19
N PRO A 48 -1.44 -8.54 -3.16
CA PRO A 48 -2.40 -9.33 -2.38
C PRO A 48 -2.17 -9.16 -0.87
N ALA A 49 -3.25 -9.27 -0.11
CA ALA A 49 -3.24 -9.42 1.34
C ALA A 49 -2.50 -10.71 1.75
N VAL A 50 -2.07 -10.75 3.01
CA VAL A 50 -1.27 -11.87 3.54
C VAL A 50 -2.03 -13.19 3.46
N ASP A 51 -3.34 -13.18 3.71
CA ASP A 51 -4.15 -14.39 3.67
C ASP A 51 -4.32 -14.91 2.24
N THR A 52 -4.49 -14.02 1.26
CA THR A 52 -4.52 -14.35 -0.17
C THR A 52 -3.19 -14.94 -0.64
N MET A 53 -2.05 -14.32 -0.29
CA MET A 53 -0.72 -14.87 -0.56
C MET A 53 -0.53 -16.25 0.07
N ARG A 54 -0.98 -16.42 1.33
CA ARG A 54 -0.88 -17.70 2.04
C ARG A 54 -1.70 -18.79 1.37
N ALA A 55 -2.94 -18.50 1.01
CA ALA A 55 -3.83 -19.43 0.33
C ALA A 55 -3.23 -19.90 -1.00
N GLU A 56 -2.63 -18.98 -1.77
CA GLU A 56 -2.00 -19.32 -3.05
C GLU A 56 -0.74 -20.20 -2.88
N ILE A 57 0.07 -19.93 -1.84
CA ILE A 57 1.20 -20.79 -1.51
C ILE A 57 0.73 -22.20 -1.10
N GLN A 58 -0.34 -22.29 -0.32
CA GLN A 58 -0.93 -23.57 0.08
C GLN A 58 -1.47 -24.34 -1.13
N HIS A 59 -2.14 -23.66 -2.06
CA HIS A 59 -2.62 -24.26 -3.31
C HIS A 59 -1.47 -24.89 -4.12
N ARG A 60 -0.28 -24.28 -4.08
CA ARG A 60 0.91 -24.75 -4.79
C ARG A 60 1.78 -25.75 -4.02
N ALA A 61 1.42 -26.12 -2.79
CA ALA A 61 2.28 -26.88 -1.88
C ALA A 61 2.88 -28.15 -2.51
N ALA A 62 2.07 -28.91 -3.25
CA ALA A 62 2.47 -30.16 -3.88
C ALA A 62 3.61 -30.01 -4.91
N ALA A 63 3.74 -28.83 -5.54
CA ALA A 63 4.82 -28.54 -6.49
C ALA A 63 6.16 -28.19 -5.80
N TYR A 64 6.14 -27.89 -4.50
CA TYR A 64 7.31 -27.43 -3.74
C TYR A 64 7.51 -28.21 -2.41
N PRO A 65 7.67 -29.55 -2.46
CA PRO A 65 7.70 -30.40 -1.26
C PRO A 65 8.90 -30.19 -0.33
N ALA A 66 9.96 -29.48 -0.76
CA ALA A 66 11.11 -29.17 0.10
C ALA A 66 10.88 -27.94 1.00
N ILE A 67 9.79 -27.21 0.80
CA ILE A 67 9.41 -26.03 1.58
C ILE A 67 8.45 -26.48 2.68
N ASP A 68 8.84 -26.23 3.93
CA ASP A 68 7.92 -26.38 5.06
C ASP A 68 7.05 -25.12 5.18
N LEU A 69 5.81 -25.20 4.70
CA LEU A 69 4.88 -24.07 4.69
C LEU A 69 4.54 -23.55 6.09
N ALA A 70 4.58 -24.41 7.11
CA ALA A 70 4.31 -24.00 8.49
C ALA A 70 5.44 -23.12 9.07
N GLN A 71 6.60 -23.10 8.40
CA GLN A 71 7.74 -22.27 8.79
C GLN A 71 7.88 -20.98 7.96
N LEU A 72 7.00 -20.74 7.00
CA LEU A 72 7.01 -19.51 6.23
C LEU A 72 6.46 -18.34 7.05
N ARG A 73 7.22 -17.24 7.05
CA ARG A 73 6.78 -15.93 7.54
C ARG A 73 6.37 -15.07 6.35
N TYR A 74 5.52 -14.08 6.61
CA TYR A 74 4.98 -13.19 5.59
C TYR A 74 5.22 -11.75 6.02
N SER A 75 5.69 -10.92 5.10
CA SER A 75 5.86 -9.49 5.32
C SER A 75 5.45 -8.74 4.06
N ARG A 76 4.31 -8.07 4.14
CA ARG A 76 3.83 -7.17 3.10
C ARG A 76 4.25 -5.75 3.44
N GLY A 77 5.16 -5.19 2.66
CA GLY A 77 5.43 -3.76 2.66
C GLY A 77 4.30 -3.00 1.98
N TYR A 78 4.35 -1.67 2.07
CA TYR A 78 3.32 -0.80 1.53
C TYR A 78 3.92 0.47 0.94
N SER A 79 3.23 1.05 -0.02
CA SER A 79 3.43 2.43 -0.46
C SER A 79 2.41 3.38 0.18
N ASP A 80 2.77 4.65 0.37
CA ASP A 80 1.85 5.68 0.87
C ASP A 80 0.55 5.74 0.04
N HIS A 81 0.71 5.57 -1.29
CA HIS A 81 -0.41 5.57 -2.23
C HIS A 81 -1.34 4.37 -2.02
N ALA A 82 -0.79 3.19 -1.81
CA ALA A 82 -1.57 1.99 -1.54
C ALA A 82 -2.25 2.02 -0.17
N GLU A 83 -1.59 2.55 0.87
CA GLU A 83 -2.23 2.77 2.18
C GLU A 83 -3.39 3.77 2.09
N ALA A 84 -3.21 4.87 1.36
CA ALA A 84 -4.26 5.86 1.15
C ALA A 84 -5.45 5.27 0.37
N ALA A 85 -5.19 4.55 -0.73
CA ALA A 85 -6.23 3.91 -1.52
C ALA A 85 -6.99 2.85 -0.72
N ALA A 86 -6.28 2.01 0.06
CA ALA A 86 -6.89 1.03 0.94
C ALA A 86 -7.77 1.69 2.00
N LEU A 87 -7.27 2.74 2.67
CA LEU A 87 -8.02 3.48 3.69
C LEU A 87 -9.33 4.03 3.11
N LEU A 88 -9.26 4.69 1.95
CA LEU A 88 -10.43 5.30 1.31
C LEU A 88 -11.47 4.27 0.84
N ALA A 89 -11.05 3.07 0.42
CA ALA A 89 -11.97 1.99 0.07
C ALA A 89 -12.55 1.27 1.29
N TRP A 90 -11.81 1.25 2.40
CA TRP A 90 -12.17 0.51 3.62
C TRP A 90 -13.14 1.26 4.52
N LEU A 91 -12.97 2.59 4.68
CA LEU A 91 -13.81 3.44 5.53
C LEU A 91 -15.33 3.37 5.24
N PRO A 92 -15.82 3.43 3.99
CA PRO A 92 -17.26 3.34 3.74
C PRO A 92 -17.87 1.98 4.13
N GLN A 93 -17.05 0.93 4.21
CA GLN A 93 -17.48 -0.40 4.65
C GLN A 93 -17.45 -0.54 6.18
N HIS A 94 -16.83 0.42 6.87
CA HIS A 94 -16.58 0.39 8.32
C HIS A 94 -16.89 1.75 8.96
N PRO A 95 -18.13 2.24 8.85
CA PRO A 95 -18.50 3.59 9.29
C PRO A 95 -18.25 3.84 10.79
N ASP A 96 -18.29 2.80 11.61
CA ASP A 96 -18.01 2.87 13.05
C ASP A 96 -16.57 3.35 13.37
N TYR A 97 -15.66 3.27 12.40
CA TYR A 97 -14.28 3.72 12.55
C TYR A 97 -14.05 5.16 12.09
N LEU A 98 -15.04 5.83 11.50
CA LEU A 98 -14.93 7.24 11.07
C LEU A 98 -14.49 8.19 12.19
N PRO A 99 -14.97 8.07 13.45
CA PRO A 99 -14.50 8.90 14.56
C PRO A 99 -13.05 8.65 14.99
N HIS A 100 -12.42 7.57 14.50
CA HIS A 100 -11.08 7.10 14.86
C HIS A 100 -10.08 7.18 13.70
N VAL A 101 -10.43 7.94 12.65
CA VAL A 101 -9.59 8.10 11.46
C VAL A 101 -8.28 8.81 11.77
N ASP A 102 -8.18 9.57 12.85
CA ASP A 102 -6.99 10.33 13.28
C ASP A 102 -5.77 9.47 13.69
N SER A 103 -5.86 8.15 13.53
CA SER A 103 -4.78 7.20 13.82
C SER A 103 -4.17 6.60 12.55
N THR A 104 -2.84 6.68 12.42
CA THR A 104 -2.07 5.97 11.37
C THR A 104 -2.28 4.45 11.40
N PHE A 105 -2.66 3.89 12.56
CA PHE A 105 -2.97 2.47 12.70
C PHE A 105 -4.12 2.03 11.79
N LEU A 106 -5.09 2.92 11.53
CA LEU A 106 -6.24 2.59 10.69
C LEU A 106 -5.83 2.40 9.23
N ALA A 107 -4.91 3.24 8.73
CA ALA A 107 -4.36 3.12 7.37
C ALA A 107 -3.65 1.77 7.19
N SER A 108 -2.76 1.41 8.11
CA SER A 108 -2.06 0.13 8.04
C SER A 108 -2.99 -1.08 8.20
N ARG A 109 -4.07 -0.95 8.99
CA ARG A 109 -5.11 -1.99 9.12
C ARG A 109 -5.91 -2.16 7.84
N ALA A 110 -6.36 -1.05 7.24
CA ALA A 110 -7.08 -1.06 5.98
C ALA A 110 -6.22 -1.68 4.87
N HIS A 111 -4.95 -1.26 4.78
CA HIS A 111 -3.98 -1.85 3.85
C HIS A 111 -3.82 -3.36 4.07
N ALA A 112 -3.63 -3.81 5.31
CA ALA A 112 -3.50 -5.24 5.62
C ALA A 112 -4.71 -6.08 5.19
N ALA A 113 -5.91 -5.49 5.23
CA ALA A 113 -7.18 -6.13 4.87
C ALA A 113 -7.55 -6.04 3.38
N THR A 114 -6.83 -5.23 2.60
CA THR A 114 -7.19 -4.94 1.20
C THR A 114 -6.27 -5.66 0.23
N ASP A 115 -6.85 -6.49 -0.63
CA ASP A 115 -6.20 -7.08 -1.80
C ASP A 115 -6.04 -6.04 -2.91
N PHE A 116 -4.83 -5.96 -3.47
CA PHE A 116 -4.47 -5.09 -4.59
C PHE A 116 -4.95 -3.63 -4.47
N PRO A 117 -4.59 -2.92 -3.39
CA PRO A 117 -4.96 -1.52 -3.19
C PRO A 117 -4.56 -0.61 -4.36
N GLU A 118 -3.48 -0.92 -5.07
CA GLU A 118 -3.01 -0.22 -6.25
C GLU A 118 -3.86 -0.46 -7.52
N ARG A 119 -4.79 -1.42 -7.47
CA ARG A 119 -5.69 -1.80 -8.57
C ARG A 119 -7.16 -1.51 -8.28
N LEU A 120 -7.47 -0.85 -7.16
CA LEU A 120 -8.82 -0.35 -6.87
C LEU A 120 -9.27 0.62 -7.96
N ASP A 121 -10.59 0.86 -8.03
CA ASP A 121 -11.21 1.69 -9.06
C ASP A 121 -10.53 3.06 -9.22
N GLU A 122 -10.49 3.57 -10.45
CA GLU A 122 -9.80 4.82 -10.79
C GLU A 122 -10.27 6.01 -9.93
N THR A 123 -11.54 6.04 -9.54
CA THR A 123 -12.07 7.05 -8.62
C THR A 123 -11.39 7.00 -7.25
N VAL A 124 -11.14 5.80 -6.71
CA VAL A 124 -10.41 5.64 -5.44
C VAL A 124 -8.95 6.03 -5.62
N GLN A 125 -8.31 5.59 -6.71
CA GLN A 125 -6.92 5.94 -7.01
C GLN A 125 -6.72 7.45 -7.13
N ARG A 126 -7.63 8.13 -7.82
CA ARG A 126 -7.62 9.59 -7.99
C ARG A 126 -7.75 10.31 -6.65
N ARG A 127 -8.69 9.89 -5.82
CA ARG A 127 -8.88 10.46 -4.47
C ARG A 127 -7.69 10.19 -3.56
N ALA A 128 -7.05 9.03 -3.65
CA ALA A 128 -5.83 8.71 -2.92
C ALA A 128 -4.67 9.64 -3.30
N ARG A 129 -4.45 9.88 -4.61
CA ARG A 129 -3.44 10.85 -5.07
C ARG A 129 -3.74 12.27 -4.56
N ALA A 130 -5.00 12.69 -4.63
CA ALA A 130 -5.42 14.00 -4.15
C ALA A 130 -5.16 14.18 -2.64
N LEU A 131 -5.46 13.15 -1.84
CA LEU A 131 -5.17 13.13 -0.42
C LEU A 131 -3.66 13.23 -0.14
N LEU A 132 -2.83 12.47 -0.87
CA LEU A 132 -1.38 12.51 -0.72
C LEU A 132 -0.75 13.86 -1.11
N ASN A 133 -1.36 14.60 -2.03
CA ASN A 133 -0.86 15.93 -2.40
C ASN A 133 -0.88 16.91 -1.22
N LEU A 134 -1.78 16.74 -0.25
CA LEU A 134 -1.78 17.52 1.00
C LEU A 134 -0.50 17.30 1.83
N GLY A 135 0.08 16.11 1.74
CA GLY A 135 1.28 15.70 2.48
C GLY A 135 2.54 15.61 1.63
N HIS A 136 2.57 16.27 0.46
CA HIS A 136 3.71 16.20 -0.48
C HIS A 136 4.08 14.76 -0.88
N GLY A 137 3.07 13.90 -1.08
CA GLY A 137 3.25 12.52 -1.52
C GLY A 137 3.32 11.48 -0.39
N ASN A 138 3.16 11.89 0.88
CA ASN A 138 3.21 10.99 2.04
C ASN A 138 1.87 11.01 2.81
N LEU A 139 1.43 9.84 3.29
CA LEU A 139 0.27 9.71 4.16
C LEU A 139 0.62 10.03 5.63
N SER A 140 1.02 11.27 5.88
CA SER A 140 1.44 11.71 7.21
C SER A 140 0.28 11.81 8.20
N LEU A 141 0.58 11.86 9.51
CA LEU A 141 -0.43 12.06 10.54
C LEU A 141 -1.27 13.32 10.31
N ALA A 142 -0.68 14.41 9.80
CA ALA A 142 -1.41 15.64 9.50
C ALA A 142 -2.45 15.45 8.39
N VAL A 143 -2.10 14.70 7.34
CA VAL A 143 -3.02 14.35 6.24
C VAL A 143 -4.17 13.48 6.75
N ILE A 144 -3.86 12.52 7.62
CA ILE A 144 -4.85 11.64 8.23
C ILE A 144 -5.78 12.43 9.16
N GLN A 145 -5.26 13.37 9.96
CA GLN A 145 -6.06 14.25 10.80
C GLN A 145 -6.97 15.15 9.97
N GLU A 146 -6.48 15.67 8.85
CA GLU A 146 -7.31 16.46 7.92
C GLU A 146 -8.47 15.63 7.37
N LEU A 147 -8.20 14.42 6.88
CA LEU A 147 -9.24 13.47 6.48
C LEU A 147 -10.24 13.23 7.62
N GLY A 148 -9.74 13.04 8.84
CA GLY A 148 -10.56 12.86 10.05
C GLY A 148 -11.50 14.03 10.33
N GLN A 149 -11.06 15.28 10.13
CA GLN A 149 -11.91 16.47 10.30
C GLN A 149 -13.11 16.46 9.34
N HIS A 150 -12.91 15.99 8.11
CA HIS A 150 -13.99 15.86 7.13
C HIS A 150 -14.91 14.66 7.44
N CYS A 151 -14.37 13.56 7.99
CA CYS A 151 -15.16 12.38 8.36
C CYS A 151 -16.29 12.68 9.36
N TRP A 152 -16.13 13.67 10.25
CA TRP A 152 -17.18 14.09 11.19
C TRP A 152 -18.46 14.59 10.52
N ARG A 153 -18.37 15.04 9.27
CA ARG A 153 -19.50 15.54 8.48
C ARG A 153 -20.16 14.45 7.62
N GLY A 154 -19.70 13.20 7.74
CA GLY A 154 -20.19 12.06 6.99
C GLY A 154 -19.38 11.75 5.74
N TRP A 155 -19.51 10.52 5.25
CA TRP A 155 -18.71 10.02 4.12
C TRP A 155 -19.00 10.75 2.80
N ASP A 156 -20.25 11.15 2.54
CA ASP A 156 -20.61 11.92 1.34
C ASP A 156 -19.80 13.22 1.28
N HIS A 157 -19.70 13.94 2.41
CA HIS A 157 -18.89 15.15 2.52
C HIS A 157 -17.40 14.88 2.21
N VAL A 158 -16.85 13.78 2.73
CA VAL A 158 -15.46 13.37 2.46
C VAL A 158 -15.27 13.12 0.97
N THR A 159 -16.19 12.41 0.31
CA THR A 159 -16.04 12.11 -1.12
C THR A 159 -16.13 13.35 -1.99
N THR A 160 -17.03 14.29 -1.69
CA THR A 160 -17.10 15.58 -2.40
C THR A 160 -15.80 16.37 -2.24
N TRP A 161 -15.31 16.50 -1.00
CA TRP A 161 -14.06 17.21 -0.72
C TRP A 161 -12.85 16.58 -1.44
N LEU A 162 -12.75 15.24 -1.45
CA LEU A 162 -11.67 14.55 -2.18
C LEU A 162 -11.77 14.72 -3.70
N ASP A 163 -12.97 14.79 -4.25
CA ASP A 163 -13.17 15.07 -5.68
C ASP A 163 -12.81 16.51 -6.05
N GLU A 164 -13.11 17.49 -5.18
CA GLU A 164 -12.66 18.88 -5.34
C GLU A 164 -11.13 18.98 -5.28
N LEU A 165 -10.48 18.32 -4.32
CA LEU A 165 -9.02 18.26 -4.25
C LEU A 165 -8.39 17.63 -5.49
N ALA A 166 -9.01 16.55 -6.00
CA ALA A 166 -8.55 15.89 -7.21
C ALA A 166 -8.65 16.81 -8.43
N ALA A 167 -9.75 17.54 -8.59
CA ALA A 167 -9.93 18.48 -9.70
C ALA A 167 -8.85 19.58 -9.68
N VAL A 168 -8.56 20.15 -8.50
CA VAL A 168 -7.50 21.16 -8.35
C VAL A 168 -6.12 20.58 -8.68
N ALA A 169 -5.84 19.33 -8.30
CA ALA A 169 -4.56 18.69 -8.61
C ALA A 169 -4.38 18.44 -10.12
N ASP A 170 -5.44 18.01 -10.81
CA ASP A 170 -5.44 17.74 -12.25
C ASP A 170 -5.24 19.03 -13.07
N GLU A 171 -5.86 20.15 -12.66
CA GLU A 171 -5.66 21.47 -13.27
C GLU A 171 -4.19 21.94 -13.16
N ASN A 172 -3.59 21.79 -11.97
CA ASN A 172 -2.20 22.20 -11.73
C ASN A 172 -1.17 21.29 -12.42
N ALA A 173 -1.49 20.02 -12.67
CA ALA A 173 -0.62 19.11 -13.41
C ALA A 173 -0.48 19.51 -14.90
N GLY A 174 -1.49 20.19 -15.46
CA GLY A 174 -1.48 20.72 -16.83
C GLY A 174 -0.60 21.96 -17.03
N ASP A 175 -0.36 22.74 -15.97
CA ASP A 175 0.34 24.04 -16.03
C ASP A 175 1.87 23.95 -15.82
N ASN A 176 2.45 22.75 -15.72
CA ASN A 176 3.90 22.54 -15.53
C ASN A 176 4.77 22.70 -16.80
N VAL A 177 4.33 23.51 -17.78
CA VAL A 177 5.23 24.17 -18.75
C VAL A 177 5.26 25.67 -18.43
N ILE A 178 5.71 26.03 -17.23
CA ILE A 178 6.14 27.39 -16.93
C ILE A 178 7.63 27.34 -16.61
N ASP A 179 8.42 27.80 -17.58
CA ASP A 179 9.85 28.04 -17.47
C ASP A 179 10.14 29.04 -16.34
N LEU A 180 10.46 28.50 -15.17
CA LEU A 180 10.86 29.25 -13.97
C LEU A 180 12.25 29.92 -14.09
N THR A 181 12.91 29.88 -15.25
CA THR A 181 14.20 30.58 -15.45
C THR A 181 14.07 32.01 -15.98
N SER A 182 12.88 32.48 -16.38
CA SER A 182 12.74 33.78 -17.06
C SER A 182 12.52 35.01 -16.15
N ARG A 183 12.41 34.88 -14.83
CA ARG A 183 12.24 36.03 -13.90
C ARG A 183 13.44 36.26 -12.97
N ARG A 184 14.64 36.37 -13.54
CA ARG A 184 15.81 36.97 -12.87
C ARG A 184 16.62 37.90 -13.78
N ARG A 185 15.94 38.77 -14.53
CA ARG A 185 16.55 40.01 -15.05
C ARG A 185 15.51 41.12 -15.09
N SER A 186 15.43 41.91 -14.02
CA SER A 186 15.06 43.34 -14.04
C SER A 186 15.04 43.86 -12.60
N ARG A 187 15.73 44.98 -12.37
CA ARG A 187 16.04 45.69 -11.09
C ARG A 187 17.36 45.20 -10.48
N SER A 188 18.43 45.99 -10.38
CA SER A 188 18.56 47.46 -10.23
C SER A 188 19.92 47.89 -10.86
N HIS A 189 19.94 48.99 -11.63
CA HIS A 189 20.54 50.29 -11.27
C HIS A 189 21.98 50.24 -10.77
#